data_AF-A0A6C0LG18-F1
#
_entry.id   AF-A0A6C0LG18-F1
#
_cell.length_a   1.000
_cell.length_b   1.000
_cell.length_c   1.000
_cell.angle_alpha   90.00
_cell.angle_beta   90.00
_cell.angle_gamma   90.00
#
_symmetry.space_group_name_H-M   'P 1'
#
loop_
_entity.id
_entity.type
_entity.pdbx_description
1 polymer ?
#
loop_
_entity_poly.entity_id
_entity_poly.type
_entity_poly.pdbx_seq_one_letter_code
_entity_poly.pdbx_strand_id
1 'polypeptide(L)'
;MVVNDSKKVPKSSKIFFCELCDYSSCRKSQYTRHISTPKHQNKANGSKMVVKKFQKSSTPFLCECGKTYKYDSGYFRHKKDCKIETNNDSNLMEYLLKENQEMKNMVTEICNKLPNHQTNNNSTTNIFNINMFLNEQCKDAMNMTEFIESIQLTLEDIATIGEQGQTKGISNILISKLNDLDVFKRPMHCSDVKKEIIYVKDEDIWQEEKTCKPRIKNALDTITKKSIQNLPDVQQSPDDYLKTVSEVLKDPREDKKIISKLVKEIYLNNL
;
A
#
# COMPACT_ATOMS: atom_id res chain seq x y z
N MET A 1 60.32 -35.04 -37.84
CA MET A 1 60.26 -34.89 -39.31
C MET A 1 58.86 -35.21 -39.77
N VAL A 2 58.08 -34.21 -40.18
CA VAL A 2 56.80 -34.41 -40.87
C VAL A 2 56.94 -33.72 -42.22
N VAL A 3 56.85 -34.50 -43.28
CA VAL A 3 57.10 -34.13 -44.66
C VAL A 3 55.87 -33.38 -45.19
N ASN A 4 56.08 -32.19 -45.76
CA ASN A 4 55.02 -31.37 -46.32
C ASN A 4 54.93 -31.62 -47.83
N ASP A 5 54.10 -32.58 -48.24
CA ASP A 5 53.85 -32.90 -49.65
C ASP A 5 52.74 -32.01 -50.22
N SER A 6 53.12 -30.86 -50.78
CA SER A 6 52.25 -30.08 -51.67
C SER A 6 52.62 -30.36 -53.12
N LYS A 7 51.94 -31.33 -53.74
CA LYS A 7 52.03 -31.61 -55.19
C LYS A 7 51.67 -30.35 -56.00
N LYS A 8 52.63 -29.82 -56.76
CA LYS A 8 52.42 -28.73 -57.74
C LYS A 8 51.60 -29.24 -58.92
N VAL A 9 50.45 -28.61 -59.18
CA VAL A 9 49.56 -28.91 -60.31
C VAL A 9 50.05 -28.16 -61.58
N PRO A 10 49.96 -28.74 -62.80
CA PRO A 10 50.59 -28.18 -64.01
C PRO A 10 50.01 -26.82 -64.48
N LYS A 11 50.82 -26.02 -65.17
CA LYS A 11 50.45 -24.72 -65.76
C LYS A 11 49.36 -24.89 -66.82
N SER A 12 48.13 -24.43 -66.55
CA SER A 12 47.06 -24.40 -67.55
C SER A 12 47.16 -23.15 -68.44
N SER A 13 47.19 -23.37 -69.76
CA SER A 13 47.48 -22.40 -70.84
C SER A 13 46.38 -21.35 -71.14
N LYS A 14 45.39 -21.14 -70.26
CA LYS A 14 44.27 -20.21 -70.53
C LYS A 14 44.26 -19.04 -69.54
N ILE A 15 44.51 -17.83 -70.04
CA ILE A 15 44.42 -16.57 -69.28
C ILE A 15 43.02 -15.99 -69.50
N PHE A 16 42.35 -15.65 -68.40
CA PHE A 16 41.07 -14.93 -68.38
C PHE A 16 41.37 -13.44 -68.13
N PHE A 17 40.88 -12.55 -68.99
CA PHE A 17 41.11 -11.12 -68.92
C PHE A 17 39.79 -10.36 -68.79
N CYS A 18 39.78 -9.32 -67.95
CA CYS A 18 38.64 -8.43 -67.75
C CYS A 18 38.95 -7.04 -68.34
N GLU A 19 38.17 -6.65 -69.35
CA GLU A 19 38.33 -5.37 -70.07
C GLU A 19 37.92 -4.13 -69.25
N LEU A 20 37.14 -4.29 -68.18
CA LEU A 20 36.65 -3.17 -67.36
C LEU A 20 37.64 -2.73 -66.26
N CYS A 21 38.56 -3.61 -65.88
CA CYS A 21 39.39 -3.48 -64.68
C CYS A 21 40.85 -3.88 -64.89
N ASP A 22 41.27 -4.17 -66.12
CA ASP A 22 42.62 -4.65 -66.50
C ASP A 22 43.12 -5.84 -65.68
N TYR A 23 42.19 -6.64 -65.16
CA TYR A 23 42.50 -7.78 -64.31
C TYR A 23 42.66 -9.04 -65.17
N SER A 24 43.79 -9.74 -65.02
CA SER A 24 44.04 -11.03 -65.68
C SER A 24 44.35 -12.14 -64.68
N SER A 25 43.91 -13.36 -64.97
CA SER A 25 44.18 -14.53 -64.14
C SER A 25 44.15 -15.81 -64.98
N CYS A 26 45.03 -16.77 -64.70
CA CYS A 26 45.01 -18.09 -65.35
C CYS A 26 44.01 -19.08 -64.72
N ARG A 27 43.32 -18.68 -63.64
CA ARG A 27 42.37 -19.53 -62.89
C ARG A 27 40.94 -19.03 -63.03
N LYS A 28 40.05 -19.87 -63.56
CA LYS A 28 38.64 -19.55 -63.79
C LYS A 28 37.90 -19.17 -62.51
N SER A 29 38.10 -19.89 -61.40
CA SER A 29 37.44 -19.60 -60.12
C SER A 29 37.76 -18.20 -59.58
N GLN A 30 39.00 -17.74 -59.77
CA GLN A 30 39.44 -16.41 -59.37
C GLN A 30 38.85 -15.33 -60.27
N TYR A 31 38.71 -15.62 -61.56
CA TYR A 31 38.06 -14.73 -62.50
C TYR A 31 36.55 -14.60 -62.20
N THR A 32 35.87 -15.71 -61.93
CA THR A 32 34.45 -15.70 -61.52
C THR A 32 34.23 -14.94 -60.21
N ARG A 33 35.14 -15.08 -59.24
CA ARG A 33 35.08 -14.30 -58.01
C ARG A 33 35.33 -12.81 -58.25
N HIS A 34 36.23 -12.46 -59.17
CA HIS A 34 36.49 -11.06 -59.52
C HIS A 34 35.24 -10.36 -60.07
N ILE A 35 34.55 -10.97 -61.05
CA ILE A 35 33.35 -10.39 -61.68
C ILE A 35 32.16 -10.26 -60.71
N SER A 36 32.10 -11.09 -59.66
CA SER A 36 31.04 -11.03 -58.66
C SER A 36 31.31 -10.05 -57.51
N THR A 37 32.50 -9.43 -57.46
CA THR A 37 32.77 -8.45 -56.40
C THR A 37 31.90 -7.21 -56.56
N PRO A 38 31.39 -6.62 -55.46
CA PRO A 38 30.61 -5.38 -55.52
C PRO A 38 31.37 -4.26 -56.22
N LYS A 39 32.71 -4.22 -56.07
CA LYS A 39 33.57 -3.24 -56.73
C LYS A 39 33.58 -3.38 -58.25
N HIS A 40 33.66 -4.61 -58.77
CA HIS A 40 33.56 -4.87 -60.20
C HIS A 40 32.13 -4.58 -60.72
N GLN A 41 31.10 -5.10 -60.04
CA GLN A 41 29.70 -4.91 -60.43
C GLN A 41 29.30 -3.43 -60.45
N ASN A 42 29.76 -2.63 -59.49
CA ASN A 42 29.48 -1.19 -59.46
C ASN A 42 30.17 -0.43 -60.61
N LYS A 43 31.33 -0.91 -61.08
CA LYS A 43 32.04 -0.33 -62.24
C LYS A 43 31.42 -0.78 -63.56
N ALA A 44 30.92 -2.01 -63.64
CA ALA A 44 30.21 -2.56 -64.80
C ALA A 44 28.82 -1.94 -64.99
N ASN A 45 28.08 -1.68 -63.91
CA ASN A 45 26.69 -1.24 -63.95
C ASN A 45 26.50 0.29 -63.81
N GLY A 46 27.58 1.07 -63.96
CA GLY A 46 27.53 2.55 -64.08
C GLY A 46 26.82 3.33 -62.97
N SER A 47 26.50 2.69 -61.84
CA SER A 47 25.59 3.26 -60.84
C SER A 47 26.33 4.19 -59.89
N LYS A 48 26.01 5.50 -59.97
CA LYS A 48 26.47 6.53 -59.03
C LYS A 48 26.04 6.16 -57.60
N MET A 49 27.00 6.12 -56.67
CA MET A 49 26.69 5.87 -55.25
C MET A 49 25.80 6.98 -54.69
N VAL A 50 24.57 6.64 -54.30
CA VAL A 50 23.69 7.53 -53.54
C VAL A 50 23.96 7.33 -52.05
N VAL A 51 24.64 8.29 -51.42
CA VAL A 51 24.85 8.29 -49.97
C VAL A 51 23.56 8.76 -49.30
N LYS A 52 22.77 7.84 -48.73
CA LYS A 52 21.70 8.21 -47.80
C LYS A 52 22.33 8.83 -46.55
N LYS A 53 22.20 10.15 -46.38
CA LYS A 53 22.58 10.85 -45.14
C LYS A 53 21.62 10.41 -44.01
N PHE A 54 22.10 9.54 -43.12
CA PHE A 54 21.41 9.21 -41.88
C PHE A 54 21.72 10.30 -40.85
N GLN A 55 20.71 11.03 -40.36
CA GLN A 55 20.88 11.95 -39.24
C GLN A 55 21.13 11.14 -37.96
N LYS A 56 22.39 11.07 -37.51
CA LYS A 56 22.73 10.47 -36.21
C LYS A 56 22.43 11.47 -35.10
N SER A 57 21.36 11.24 -34.34
CA SER A 57 21.21 11.76 -32.99
C SER A 57 22.19 11.02 -32.06
N SER A 58 23.43 11.47 -32.01
CA SER A 58 24.43 10.93 -31.09
C SER A 58 24.24 11.57 -29.72
N THR A 59 23.62 10.86 -28.78
CA THR A 59 23.64 11.26 -27.37
C THR A 59 25.10 11.34 -26.92
N PRO A 60 25.59 12.48 -26.42
CA PRO A 60 26.98 12.60 -25.96
C PRO A 60 27.21 11.72 -24.72
N PHE A 61 28.41 11.18 -24.59
CA PHE A 61 28.85 10.39 -23.45
C PHE A 61 29.20 11.31 -22.28
N LEU A 62 28.48 11.22 -21.17
CA LEU A 62 28.72 12.03 -19.97
C LEU A 62 29.58 11.25 -18.96
N CYS A 63 30.64 11.88 -18.46
CA CYS A 63 31.42 11.39 -17.32
C CYS A 63 30.86 11.94 -16.01
N GLU A 64 31.02 11.21 -14.92
CA GLU A 64 30.63 11.61 -13.55
C GLU A 64 31.30 12.92 -13.09
N CYS A 65 32.39 13.36 -13.73
CA CYS A 65 33.00 14.67 -13.50
C CYS A 65 32.23 15.83 -14.17
N GLY A 66 31.13 15.54 -14.87
CA GLY A 66 30.34 16.49 -15.63
C GLY A 66 30.79 16.74 -17.08
N LYS A 67 31.92 16.18 -17.53
CA LYS A 67 32.41 16.37 -18.90
C LYS A 67 31.67 15.49 -19.91
N THR A 68 31.29 16.08 -21.04
CA THR A 68 30.59 15.40 -22.15
C THR A 68 31.50 15.17 -23.36
N TYR A 69 31.37 14.01 -23.99
CA TYR A 69 32.18 13.60 -25.14
C TYR A 69 31.29 13.17 -26.30
N LYS A 70 31.62 13.66 -27.50
CA LYS A 70 30.90 13.31 -28.73
C LYS A 70 31.13 11.87 -29.19
N TYR A 71 32.29 11.30 -28.85
CA TYR A 71 32.73 9.97 -29.27
C TYR A 71 33.16 9.15 -28.06
N ASP A 72 32.95 7.84 -28.14
CA ASP A 72 33.30 6.83 -27.15
C ASP A 72 34.80 6.85 -26.84
N SER A 73 35.64 6.96 -27.87
CA SER A 73 37.10 7.01 -27.74
C SER A 73 37.58 8.16 -26.84
N GLY A 74 36.96 9.35 -26.96
CA GLY A 74 37.25 10.50 -26.11
C GLY A 74 36.82 10.27 -24.66
N TYR A 75 35.63 9.69 -24.47
CA TYR A 75 35.11 9.32 -23.15
C TYR A 75 35.99 8.29 -22.45
N PHE A 76 36.39 7.20 -23.13
CA PHE A 76 37.21 6.15 -22.52
C PHE A 76 38.62 6.63 -22.19
N ARG A 77 39.21 7.48 -23.03
CA ARG A 77 40.52 8.07 -22.73
C ARG A 77 40.43 8.97 -21.50
N HIS A 78 39.41 9.81 -21.44
CA HIS A 78 39.16 10.64 -20.26
C HIS A 78 38.90 9.78 -19.01
N LYS A 79 38.04 8.77 -19.09
CA LYS A 79 37.67 7.90 -17.96
C LYS A 79 38.88 7.22 -17.31
N LYS A 80 39.92 6.89 -18.09
CA LYS A 80 41.16 6.30 -17.55
C LYS A 80 41.96 7.26 -16.66
N ASP A 81 41.92 8.55 -16.98
CA ASP A 81 42.72 9.58 -16.31
C ASP A 81 41.85 10.52 -15.43
N CYS A 82 40.55 10.24 -15.34
CA CYS A 82 39.59 11.07 -14.61
C CYS A 82 39.76 10.89 -13.11
N LYS A 83 40.48 11.81 -12.48
CA LYS A 83 40.61 11.92 -11.02
C LYS A 83 39.48 12.80 -10.50
N ILE A 84 38.30 12.20 -10.34
CA ILE A 84 37.21 12.86 -9.60
C ILE A 84 37.62 12.81 -8.14
N GLU A 85 38.00 13.97 -7.59
CA GLU A 85 37.96 14.14 -6.14
C GLU A 85 36.49 14.16 -5.77
N THR A 86 35.99 13.02 -5.29
CA THR A 86 34.77 13.02 -4.49
C THR A 86 35.11 13.85 -3.26
N ASN A 87 34.63 15.10 -3.20
CA ASN A 87 34.40 15.75 -1.92
C ASN A 87 33.31 14.94 -1.22
N ASN A 88 33.71 13.81 -0.67
CA ASN A 88 33.03 13.18 0.44
C ASN A 88 33.29 14.15 1.60
N ASP A 89 32.46 15.18 1.72
CA ASP A 89 32.27 15.86 2.99
C ASP A 89 31.69 14.80 3.93
N SER A 90 32.58 13.96 4.46
CA SER A 90 32.28 12.88 5.40
C SER A 90 31.47 13.44 6.57
N ASN A 91 31.71 14.70 6.93
CA ASN A 91 30.94 15.45 7.92
C ASN A 91 29.46 15.66 7.55
N LEU A 92 29.10 15.93 6.29
CA LEU A 92 27.70 16.12 5.91
C LEU A 92 26.97 14.78 5.88
N MET A 93 27.60 13.75 5.35
CA MET A 93 27.02 12.40 5.36
C MET A 93 26.87 11.88 6.79
N GLU A 94 27.87 12.11 7.64
CA GLU A 94 27.83 11.74 9.06
C GLU A 94 26.78 12.56 9.84
N TYR A 95 26.63 13.85 9.55
CA TYR A 95 25.56 14.68 10.11
C TYR A 95 24.17 14.18 9.71
N LEU A 96 23.95 13.91 8.41
CA LEU A 96 22.68 13.38 7.91
C LEU A 96 22.38 11.98 8.46
N LEU A 97 23.40 11.13 8.62
CA LEU A 97 23.25 9.82 9.25
C LEU A 97 22.90 9.96 10.74
N LYS A 98 23.55 10.89 11.44
CA LYS A 98 23.29 11.17 12.86
C LYS A 98 21.88 11.73 13.07
N GLU A 99 21.45 12.70 12.26
CA GLU A 99 20.09 13.27 12.33
C GLU A 99 19.02 12.21 12.01
N ASN A 100 19.25 11.35 11.01
CA ASN A 100 18.37 10.21 10.72
C ASN A 100 18.35 9.19 11.86
N GLN A 101 19.49 8.96 12.52
CA GLN A 101 19.58 8.04 13.66
C GLN A 101 18.88 8.62 14.89
N GLU A 102 19.00 9.91 15.15
CA GLU A 102 18.27 10.64 16.20
C GLU A 102 16.76 10.61 15.94
N MET A 103 16.34 10.84 14.69
CA MET A 103 14.93 10.74 14.27
C MET A 103 14.40 9.31 14.45
N LYS A 104 15.18 8.29 14.06
CA LYS A 104 14.84 6.88 14.28
C LYS A 104 14.72 6.54 15.76
N ASN A 105 15.61 7.08 16.60
CA ASN A 105 15.60 6.86 18.04
C ASN A 105 14.37 7.50 18.70
N MET A 106 14.02 8.74 18.33
CA MET A 106 12.78 9.39 18.79
C MET A 106 11.54 8.59 18.39
N VAL A 107 11.48 8.11 17.14
CA VAL A 107 10.37 7.26 16.66
C VAL A 107 10.32 5.94 17.42
N THR A 108 11.46 5.28 17.68
CA THR A 108 11.48 4.03 18.45
C THR A 108 11.12 4.25 19.92
N GLU A 109 11.52 5.35 20.55
CA GLU A 109 11.07 5.69 21.90
C GLU A 109 9.57 5.95 21.98
N ILE A 110 9.00 6.62 20.97
CA ILE A 110 7.54 6.82 20.86
C ILE A 110 6.83 5.47 20.67
N CYS A 111 7.36 4.61 19.79
CA CYS A 111 6.83 3.26 19.57
C CYS A 111 6.95 2.36 20.81
N ASN A 112 8.01 2.49 21.61
CA ASN A 112 8.24 1.68 22.81
C ASN A 112 7.46 2.17 24.03
N LYS A 113 7.03 3.43 24.05
CA LYS A 113 6.12 3.99 25.07
C LYS A 113 4.66 3.64 24.78
N LEU A 114 4.35 3.11 23.61
CA LEU A 114 3.06 2.50 23.28
C LEU A 114 3.05 1.04 23.77
N PRO A 115 1.98 0.56 24.44
CA PRO A 115 1.93 -0.82 24.92
C PRO A 115 2.03 -1.82 23.75
N ASN A 116 2.98 -2.75 23.88
CA ASN A 116 3.38 -3.76 22.89
C ASN A 116 2.21 -4.52 22.25
N HIS A 117 2.07 -4.40 20.93
CA HIS A 117 1.66 -5.52 20.08
C HIS A 117 2.53 -5.57 18.83
N GLN A 118 3.42 -6.56 18.78
CA GLN A 118 4.21 -6.89 17.60
C GLN A 118 3.30 -7.27 16.43
N THR A 119 3.43 -6.57 15.30
CA THR A 119 3.21 -7.18 13.98
C THR A 119 4.24 -6.63 12.99
N ASN A 120 5.14 -7.51 12.54
CA ASN A 120 5.97 -7.30 11.36
C ASN A 120 5.06 -7.38 10.13
N ASN A 121 4.84 -6.27 9.42
CA ASN A 121 4.36 -6.29 8.04
C ASN A 121 4.89 -5.07 7.28
N ASN A 122 5.76 -5.33 6.31
CA ASN A 122 6.23 -4.35 5.34
C ASN A 122 5.13 -4.16 4.28
N SER A 123 4.22 -3.22 4.53
CA SER A 123 3.21 -2.76 3.56
C SER A 123 3.00 -1.26 3.77
N THR A 124 3.36 -0.45 2.78
CA THR A 124 3.03 0.98 2.68
C THR A 124 1.54 1.17 2.41
N THR A 125 0.74 0.93 3.44
CA THR A 125 -0.66 1.34 3.56
C THR A 125 -0.76 2.17 4.83
N ASN A 126 -1.28 3.39 4.77
CA ASN A 126 -1.48 4.26 5.95
C ASN A 126 -2.17 3.45 7.06
N ILE A 127 -1.41 3.03 8.08
CA ILE A 127 -1.94 2.23 9.18
C ILE A 127 -2.70 3.21 10.07
N PHE A 128 -4.03 3.15 10.03
CA PHE A 128 -4.87 3.92 10.94
C PHE A 128 -4.56 3.51 12.38
N ASN A 129 -3.92 4.41 13.13
CA ASN A 129 -3.60 4.19 14.54
C ASN A 129 -4.76 4.69 15.40
N ILE A 130 -5.60 3.77 15.87
CA ILE A 130 -6.77 4.13 16.68
C ILE A 130 -6.40 4.90 17.95
N ASN A 131 -5.25 4.61 18.59
CA ASN A 131 -4.85 5.33 19.79
C ASN A 131 -4.58 6.81 19.51
N MET A 132 -4.09 7.16 18.32
CA MET A 132 -3.89 8.57 17.93
C MET A 132 -5.25 9.26 17.75
N PHE A 133 -6.17 8.62 17.02
CA PHE A 133 -7.54 9.11 16.83
C PHE A 133 -8.24 9.37 18.19
N LEU A 134 -8.21 8.39 19.09
CA LEU A 134 -8.89 8.48 20.38
C LEU A 134 -8.32 9.58 21.27
N ASN A 135 -6.99 9.73 21.32
CA ASN A 135 -6.34 10.70 22.21
C ASN A 135 -6.31 12.12 21.65
N GLU A 136 -6.28 12.29 20.32
CA GLU A 136 -6.22 13.61 19.69
C GLU A 136 -7.61 14.13 19.30
N GLN A 137 -8.38 13.32 18.57
CA GLN A 137 -9.67 13.75 18.02
C GLN A 137 -10.81 13.54 19.04
N CYS A 138 -10.78 12.45 19.80
CA CYS A 138 -11.80 12.13 20.79
C CYS A 138 -11.42 12.49 22.23
N LYS A 139 -10.51 13.46 22.40
CA LYS A 139 -10.03 13.90 23.74
C LYS A 139 -11.18 14.27 24.66
N ASP A 140 -12.14 15.01 24.13
CA ASP A 140 -13.30 15.52 24.86
C ASP A 140 -14.53 14.61 24.73
N ALA A 141 -14.35 13.33 24.43
CA ALA A 141 -15.42 12.35 24.42
C ALA A 141 -16.02 12.17 25.82
N MET A 142 -17.32 11.88 25.85
CA MET A 142 -18.05 11.59 27.08
C MET A 142 -17.52 10.30 27.74
N ASN A 143 -17.59 10.21 29.07
CA ASN A 143 -17.29 8.98 29.78
C ASN A 143 -18.45 7.98 29.66
N MET A 144 -18.13 6.68 29.60
CA MET A 144 -19.13 5.62 29.46
C MET A 144 -20.15 5.62 30.60
N THR A 145 -19.70 5.84 31.84
CA THR A 145 -20.59 5.90 33.00
C THR A 145 -21.61 7.04 32.86
N GLU A 146 -21.15 8.25 32.52
CA GLU A 146 -22.02 9.41 32.28
C GLU A 146 -23.00 9.15 31.14
N PHE A 147 -22.52 8.54 30.05
CA PHE A 147 -23.35 8.16 28.92
C PHE A 147 -24.48 7.21 29.35
N ILE A 148 -24.18 6.12 30.08
CA ILE A 148 -25.17 5.14 30.54
C ILE A 148 -26.23 5.79 31.42
N GLU A 149 -25.81 6.66 32.33
CA GLU A 149 -26.72 7.38 33.23
C GLU A 149 -27.66 8.31 32.45
N SER A 150 -27.12 8.99 31.43
CA SER A 150 -27.87 9.93 30.58
C SER A 150 -28.93 9.29 29.67
N ILE A 151 -28.90 7.96 29.47
CA ILE A 151 -29.86 7.28 28.60
C ILE A 151 -31.28 7.43 29.15
N GLN A 152 -32.10 8.24 28.48
CA GLN A 152 -33.54 8.33 28.74
C GLN A 152 -34.30 7.49 27.72
N LEU A 153 -35.21 6.64 28.20
CA LEU A 153 -36.07 5.81 27.37
C LEU A 153 -37.43 6.46 27.20
N THR A 154 -37.93 6.46 25.97
CA THR A 154 -39.31 6.81 25.66
C THR A 154 -40.22 5.57 25.76
N LEU A 155 -41.53 5.78 25.86
CA LEU A 155 -42.49 4.66 25.80
C LEU A 155 -42.45 3.97 24.42
N GLU A 156 -42.13 4.72 23.37
CA GLU A 156 -41.93 4.20 22.02
C GLU A 156 -40.71 3.28 21.93
N ASP A 157 -39.60 3.61 22.61
CA ASP A 157 -38.43 2.71 22.70
C ASP A 157 -38.81 1.35 23.30
N ILE A 158 -39.73 1.33 24.27
CA ILE A 158 -40.17 0.09 24.92
C ILE A 158 -41.18 -0.66 24.05
N ALA A 159 -42.12 0.04 23.44
CA ALA A 159 -43.07 -0.54 22.48
C ALA A 159 -42.34 -1.22 21.31
N THR A 160 -41.28 -0.59 20.78
CA THR A 160 -40.47 -1.16 19.69
C THR A 160 -39.71 -2.42 20.09
N ILE A 161 -39.38 -2.60 21.38
CA ILE A 161 -38.83 -3.88 21.87
C ILE A 161 -39.84 -5.02 21.67
N GLY A 162 -41.12 -4.81 21.99
CA GLY A 162 -42.17 -5.80 21.77
C GLY A 162 -42.43 -6.07 20.29
N GLU A 163 -42.40 -5.04 19.45
CA GLU A 163 -42.62 -5.18 18.01
C GLU A 163 -41.48 -5.91 17.30
N GLN A 164 -40.23 -5.49 17.58
CA GLN A 164 -39.04 -5.88 16.83
C GLN A 164 -38.21 -6.98 17.50
N GLY A 165 -38.54 -7.32 18.75
CA GLY A 165 -37.82 -8.27 19.60
C GLY A 165 -36.66 -7.63 20.38
N GLN A 166 -36.34 -8.24 21.51
CA GLN A 166 -35.36 -7.76 22.50
C GLN A 166 -34.01 -7.36 21.88
N THR A 167 -33.44 -8.25 21.07
CA THR A 167 -32.13 -8.04 20.45
C THR A 167 -32.12 -6.80 19.55
N LYS A 168 -33.16 -6.59 18.75
CA LYS A 168 -33.24 -5.47 17.81
C LYS A 168 -33.60 -4.17 18.52
N GLY A 169 -34.55 -4.21 19.46
CA GLY A 169 -34.95 -3.04 20.24
C GLY A 169 -33.81 -2.48 21.08
N ILE A 170 -33.17 -3.30 21.92
CA ILE A 170 -32.07 -2.84 22.80
C ILE A 170 -30.87 -2.34 21.99
N SER A 171 -30.48 -3.05 20.92
CA SER A 171 -29.39 -2.57 20.06
C SER A 171 -29.71 -1.22 19.42
N ASN A 172 -30.93 -1.02 18.90
CA ASN A 172 -31.33 0.22 18.28
C ASN A 172 -31.35 1.39 19.26
N ILE A 173 -31.84 1.17 20.49
CA ILE A 173 -31.83 2.19 21.55
C ILE A 173 -30.39 2.66 21.78
N LEU A 174 -29.46 1.74 22.02
CA LEU A 174 -28.07 2.08 22.31
C LEU A 174 -27.39 2.77 21.11
N ILE A 175 -27.60 2.26 19.90
CA ILE A 175 -27.08 2.85 18.66
C ILE A 175 -27.63 4.26 18.45
N SER A 176 -28.94 4.46 18.67
CA SER A 176 -29.60 5.77 18.53
C SER A 176 -28.98 6.79 19.48
N LYS A 177 -28.84 6.44 20.77
CA LYS A 177 -28.22 7.33 21.77
C LYS A 177 -26.76 7.64 21.49
N LEU A 178 -26.00 6.71 20.90
CA LEU A 178 -24.64 7.00 20.44
C LEU A 178 -24.63 7.90 19.21
N ASN A 179 -25.62 7.76 18.32
CA ASN A 179 -25.74 8.57 17.11
C ASN A 179 -26.24 9.99 17.37
N ASP A 180 -26.92 10.23 18.49
CA ASP A 180 -27.24 11.58 18.98
C ASP A 180 -25.97 12.37 19.36
N LEU A 181 -24.83 11.68 19.55
CA LEU A 181 -23.53 12.28 19.79
C LEU A 181 -22.71 12.38 18.49
N ASP A 182 -22.01 13.50 18.35
CA ASP A 182 -20.95 13.65 17.37
C ASP A 182 -19.93 12.50 17.51
N VAL A 183 -19.40 12.01 16.39
CA VAL A 183 -18.52 10.83 16.37
C VAL A 183 -17.33 11.00 17.31
N PHE A 184 -16.74 12.20 17.41
CA PHE A 184 -15.58 12.46 18.27
C PHE A 184 -15.95 12.62 19.75
N LYS A 185 -17.25 12.71 20.06
CA LYS A 185 -17.78 12.85 21.41
C LYS A 185 -18.30 11.53 22.00
N ARG A 186 -18.37 10.47 21.20
CA ARG A 186 -18.89 9.16 21.62
C ARG A 186 -17.97 8.49 22.66
N PRO A 187 -18.53 7.82 23.68
CA PRO A 187 -17.74 7.15 24.72
C PRO A 187 -17.10 5.84 24.24
N MET A 188 -17.42 5.35 23.04
CA MET A 188 -16.92 4.05 22.56
C MET A 188 -16.77 3.99 21.04
N HIS A 189 -15.75 3.25 20.59
CA HIS A 189 -15.44 3.01 19.18
C HIS A 189 -14.93 1.60 18.93
N CYS A 190 -15.08 1.09 17.71
CA CYS A 190 -14.51 -0.19 17.29
C CYS A 190 -13.40 -0.02 16.24
N SER A 191 -12.28 -0.74 16.39
CA SER A 191 -11.17 -0.78 15.42
C SER A 191 -11.20 -2.00 14.50
N ASP A 192 -11.79 -3.11 14.93
CA ASP A 192 -11.84 -4.36 14.16
C ASP A 192 -13.17 -5.08 14.43
N VAL A 193 -14.08 -5.00 13.47
CA VAL A 193 -15.42 -5.62 13.54
C VAL A 193 -15.33 -7.15 13.64
N LYS A 194 -14.34 -7.77 12.98
CA LYS A 194 -14.22 -9.24 12.94
C LYS A 194 -13.74 -9.77 14.29
N LYS A 195 -12.81 -9.06 14.92
CA LYS A 195 -12.28 -9.40 16.25
C LYS A 195 -13.10 -8.80 17.40
N GLU A 196 -14.06 -7.93 17.09
CA GLU A 196 -14.84 -7.16 18.07
C GLU A 196 -13.94 -6.40 19.07
N ILE A 197 -12.87 -5.77 18.56
CA ILE A 197 -11.99 -4.92 19.37
C ILE A 197 -12.67 -3.56 19.56
N ILE A 198 -13.05 -3.27 20.79
CA ILE A 198 -13.80 -2.08 21.18
C ILE A 198 -12.97 -1.30 22.19
N TYR A 199 -12.89 0.01 22.02
CA TYR A 199 -12.31 0.94 22.99
C TYR A 199 -13.43 1.74 23.64
N VAL A 200 -13.32 1.92 24.95
CA VAL A 200 -14.28 2.65 25.77
C VAL A 200 -13.54 3.69 26.58
N LYS A 201 -14.01 4.93 26.55
CA LYS A 201 -13.55 6.01 27.41
C LYS A 201 -14.36 5.99 28.70
N ASP A 202 -13.68 5.94 29.82
CA ASP A 202 -14.30 6.03 31.15
C ASP A 202 -13.27 6.57 32.13
N GLU A 203 -13.70 7.34 33.13
CA GLU A 203 -12.78 8.04 34.04
C GLU A 203 -11.68 8.84 33.29
N ASP A 204 -12.04 9.46 32.17
CA ASP A 204 -11.17 10.19 31.24
C ASP A 204 -10.07 9.38 30.55
N ILE A 205 -10.15 8.05 30.59
CA ILE A 205 -9.14 7.15 30.01
C ILE A 205 -9.76 6.25 28.94
N TRP A 206 -9.14 6.22 27.76
CA TRP A 206 -9.43 5.23 26.73
C TRP A 206 -8.78 3.88 27.06
N GLN A 207 -9.59 2.82 27.09
CA GLN A 207 -9.12 1.46 27.32
C GLN A 207 -9.81 0.48 26.36
N GLU A 208 -9.08 -0.55 25.93
CA GLU A 208 -9.67 -1.68 25.23
C GLU A 208 -10.61 -2.45 26.18
N GLU A 209 -11.79 -2.78 25.68
CA GLU A 209 -12.82 -3.51 26.41
C GLU A 209 -12.40 -4.96 26.64
N LYS A 210 -12.70 -5.47 27.83
CA LYS A 210 -12.31 -6.83 28.25
C LYS A 210 -13.13 -7.88 27.51
N THR A 211 -12.64 -9.13 27.48
CA THR A 211 -13.27 -10.28 26.79
C THR A 211 -14.77 -10.45 27.07
N CYS A 212 -15.20 -10.22 28.30
CA CYS A 212 -16.61 -10.37 28.71
C CYS A 212 -17.48 -9.13 28.43
N LYS A 213 -16.88 -8.05 27.92
CA LYS A 213 -17.49 -6.76 27.62
C LYS A 213 -18.31 -6.16 28.77
N PRO A 214 -17.75 -6.11 30.00
CA PRO A 214 -18.50 -5.73 31.20
C PRO A 214 -19.12 -4.33 31.15
N ARG A 215 -18.45 -3.32 30.56
CA ARG A 215 -19.01 -1.95 30.51
C ARG A 215 -20.21 -1.90 29.57
N ILE A 216 -20.12 -2.59 28.44
CA ILE A 216 -21.24 -2.70 27.50
C ILE A 216 -22.40 -3.47 28.14
N LYS A 217 -22.13 -4.59 28.84
CA LYS A 217 -23.18 -5.34 29.56
C LYS A 217 -23.87 -4.50 30.62
N ASN A 218 -23.13 -3.69 31.37
CA ASN A 218 -23.71 -2.74 32.32
C ASN A 218 -24.67 -1.75 31.65
N ALA A 219 -24.32 -1.26 30.45
CA ALA A 219 -25.22 -0.43 29.65
C ALA A 219 -26.50 -1.19 29.27
N LEU A 220 -26.39 -2.44 28.82
CA LEU A 220 -27.55 -3.28 28.49
C LEU A 220 -28.43 -3.54 29.73
N ASP A 221 -27.84 -3.83 30.88
CA ASP A 221 -28.54 -4.04 32.15
C ASP A 221 -29.28 -2.78 32.59
N THR A 222 -28.65 -1.62 32.42
CA THR A 222 -29.28 -0.33 32.70
C THR A 222 -30.48 -0.08 31.78
N ILE A 223 -30.36 -0.37 30.49
CA ILE A 223 -31.47 -0.26 29.53
C ILE A 223 -32.60 -1.23 29.94
N THR A 224 -32.29 -2.50 30.20
CA THR A 224 -33.29 -3.49 30.63
C THR A 224 -34.01 -3.05 31.91
N LYS A 225 -33.27 -2.56 32.91
CA LYS A 225 -33.84 -2.04 34.16
C LYS A 225 -34.76 -0.85 33.91
N LYS A 226 -34.33 0.13 33.10
CA LYS A 226 -35.15 1.30 32.74
C LYS A 226 -36.39 0.88 31.93
N SER A 227 -36.28 -0.13 31.05
CA SER A 227 -37.43 -0.68 30.32
C SER A 227 -38.46 -1.31 31.25
N ILE A 228 -38.03 -2.09 32.25
CA ILE A 228 -38.93 -2.70 33.24
C ILE A 228 -39.63 -1.62 34.09
N GLN A 229 -38.90 -0.58 34.49
CA GLN A 229 -39.45 0.50 35.32
C GLN A 229 -40.56 1.30 34.61
N ASN A 230 -40.42 1.50 33.30
CA ASN A 230 -41.38 2.27 32.49
C ASN A 230 -42.44 1.38 31.81
N LEU A 231 -42.34 0.06 31.96
CA LEU A 231 -43.26 -0.89 31.35
C LEU A 231 -44.74 -0.64 31.70
N PRO A 232 -45.11 -0.32 32.97
CA PRO A 232 -46.50 -0.06 33.34
C PRO A 232 -47.14 1.13 32.61
N ASP A 233 -46.31 2.07 32.12
CA ASP A 233 -46.76 3.29 31.47
C ASP A 233 -46.92 3.12 29.95
N VAL A 234 -46.51 1.99 29.39
CA VAL A 234 -46.59 1.71 27.95
C VAL A 234 -48.05 1.53 27.53
N GLN A 235 -48.51 2.39 26.63
CA GLN A 235 -49.88 2.36 26.10
C GLN A 235 -49.95 1.54 24.81
N GLN A 236 -50.41 0.29 24.92
CA GLN A 236 -50.56 -0.65 23.81
C GLN A 236 -51.86 -1.45 23.94
N SER A 237 -52.22 -2.18 22.87
CA SER A 237 -53.28 -3.19 22.97
C SER A 237 -52.89 -4.28 23.99
N PRO A 238 -53.83 -4.99 24.64
CA PRO A 238 -53.50 -6.05 25.59
C PRO A 238 -52.54 -7.11 25.02
N ASP A 239 -52.73 -7.50 23.76
CA ASP A 239 -51.89 -8.50 23.09
C ASP A 239 -50.47 -7.98 22.83
N ASP A 240 -50.35 -6.73 22.36
CA ASP A 240 -49.05 -6.09 22.12
C ASP A 240 -48.32 -5.83 23.44
N TYR A 241 -49.04 -5.42 24.49
CA TYR A 241 -48.47 -5.23 25.82
C TYR A 241 -47.89 -6.54 26.38
N LEU A 242 -48.63 -7.65 26.28
CA LEU A 242 -48.13 -8.97 26.69
C LEU A 242 -46.88 -9.38 25.91
N LYS A 243 -46.85 -9.09 24.61
CA LYS A 243 -45.67 -9.32 23.77
C LYS A 243 -44.48 -8.47 24.23
N THR A 244 -44.69 -7.18 24.48
CA THR A 244 -43.68 -6.26 25.02
C THR A 244 -43.13 -6.74 26.36
N VAL A 245 -44.00 -7.13 27.29
CA VAL A 245 -43.60 -7.74 28.57
C VAL A 245 -42.69 -8.96 28.34
N SER A 246 -43.11 -9.86 27.44
CA SER A 246 -42.36 -11.09 27.16
C SER A 246 -40.97 -10.84 26.58
N GLU A 247 -40.82 -9.85 25.70
CA GLU A 247 -39.53 -9.50 25.09
C GLU A 247 -38.63 -8.71 26.05
N VAL A 248 -39.19 -7.80 26.85
CA VAL A 248 -38.41 -7.04 27.85
C VAL A 248 -37.87 -7.96 28.95
N LEU A 249 -38.68 -8.90 29.44
CA LEU A 249 -38.30 -9.84 30.51
C LEU A 249 -37.58 -11.10 30.01
N LYS A 250 -37.30 -11.21 28.70
CA LYS A 250 -36.65 -12.37 28.12
C LYS A 250 -35.25 -12.59 28.71
N ASP A 251 -35.04 -13.78 29.27
CA ASP A 251 -33.77 -14.23 29.85
C ASP A 251 -33.44 -15.67 29.37
N PRO A 252 -32.19 -15.98 28.98
CA PRO A 252 -31.04 -15.08 28.93
C PRO A 252 -31.15 -14.06 27.79
N ARG A 253 -30.74 -12.82 28.06
CA ARG A 253 -30.61 -11.78 27.03
C ARG A 253 -29.53 -12.18 26.01
N GLU A 254 -29.80 -11.97 24.73
CA GLU A 254 -28.87 -12.33 23.64
C GLU A 254 -27.71 -11.33 23.47
N ASP A 255 -26.97 -11.04 24.55
CA ASP A 255 -25.91 -10.02 24.61
C ASP A 255 -24.95 -10.08 23.41
N LYS A 256 -24.50 -11.29 23.05
CA LYS A 256 -23.56 -11.49 21.94
C LYS A 256 -24.11 -10.95 20.61
N LYS A 257 -25.40 -11.16 20.34
CA LYS A 257 -26.05 -10.67 19.11
C LYS A 257 -26.24 -9.15 19.15
N ILE A 258 -26.63 -8.62 20.31
CA ILE A 258 -26.78 -7.16 20.53
C ILE A 258 -25.45 -6.46 20.28
N ILE A 259 -24.38 -6.95 20.90
CA ILE A 259 -23.02 -6.40 20.77
C ILE A 259 -22.51 -6.52 19.34
N SER A 260 -22.70 -7.67 18.67
CA SER A 260 -22.27 -7.84 17.28
C SER A 260 -22.92 -6.83 16.33
N LYS A 261 -24.17 -6.44 16.61
CA LYS A 261 -24.85 -5.38 15.86
C LYS A 261 -24.31 -3.99 16.20
N LEU A 262 -24.10 -3.70 17.48
CA LEU A 262 -23.51 -2.45 17.95
C LEU A 262 -22.13 -2.19 17.32
N VAL A 263 -21.26 -3.20 17.32
CA VAL A 263 -19.88 -3.15 16.81
C VAL A 263 -19.81 -2.65 15.36
N LYS A 264 -20.79 -3.01 14.52
CA LYS A 264 -20.84 -2.58 13.12
C LYS A 264 -21.13 -1.08 12.98
N GLU A 265 -21.93 -0.52 13.87
CA GLU A 265 -22.32 0.90 13.84
C GLU A 265 -21.26 1.81 14.43
N ILE A 266 -20.52 1.35 15.44
CA ILE A 266 -19.45 2.12 16.08
C ILE A 266 -18.08 1.91 15.42
N TYR A 267 -18.05 1.20 14.28
CA TYR A 267 -16.83 0.94 13.54
C TYR A 267 -16.33 2.19 12.82
N LEU A 268 -15.07 2.52 13.03
CA LEU A 268 -14.40 3.62 12.35
C LEU A 268 -14.00 3.16 10.94
N ASN A 269 -14.87 3.40 9.96
CA ASN A 269 -14.62 3.10 8.56
C ASN A 269 -14.05 4.35 7.87
N ASN A 270 -12.80 4.30 7.43
CA ASN A 270 -12.08 5.35 6.68
C ASN A 270 -11.99 6.74 7.36
N LEU A 271 -11.28 6.80 8.48
CA LEU A 271 -10.51 8.00 8.85
C LEU A 271 -9.06 7.84 8.37
#